data_AF-A0A117KUE4-F1
#
_entry.id   AF-A0A117KUE4-F1
#
_cell.length_a   1.000
_cell.length_b   1.000
_cell.length_c   1.000
_cell.angle_alpha   90.00
_cell.angle_beta   90.00
_cell.angle_gamma   90.00
#
_symmetry.space_group_name_H-M   'P 1'
#
loop_
_entity.id
_entity.type
_entity.pdbx_description
1 polymer ?
#
loop_
_entity_poly.entity_id
_entity_poly.type
_entity_poly.pdbx_seq_one_letter_code
_entity_poly.pdbx_strand_id
1 'polypeptide(L)'
;MLSVLLIAEDGEWHRYKELEECLINDYHVDYSGQISTDIAELSRIEFSYEIIFFLKPVEFSEIPAISRLAKSKILVFHVLNNNVPIRLSENLLPVADCLELNASAMRGKLEYFRGVDVIKLLHPYHMEVDEECEVILNGNRNTKVLLGDITFRTGKNVVFGVRKGNMAFFSADIFSNDALKESDNCRFIKNLIKELVGKAEVY
;
A
#
# COMPACT_ATOMS: atom_id res chain seq x y z
N MET A 1 19.72 6.57 8.81
CA MET A 1 18.80 6.90 7.70
C MET A 1 18.23 5.58 7.25
N LEU A 2 16.91 5.44 7.25
CA LEU A 2 16.24 4.21 6.84
C LEU A 2 16.27 4.11 5.30
N SER A 3 16.23 2.89 4.80
CA SER A 3 16.27 2.59 3.37
C SER A 3 14.98 1.91 2.91
N VAL A 4 14.51 2.32 1.73
CA VAL A 4 13.30 1.86 1.07
C VAL A 4 13.69 1.15 -0.21
N LEU A 5 13.10 -0.03 -0.43
CA LEU A 5 13.18 -0.74 -1.71
C LEU A 5 11.82 -0.70 -2.42
N LEU A 6 11.79 -0.20 -3.65
CA LEU A 6 10.62 -0.21 -4.51
C LEU A 6 10.71 -1.38 -5.49
N ILE A 7 9.80 -2.34 -5.36
CA ILE A 7 9.64 -3.46 -6.29
C ILE A 7 8.58 -3.11 -7.33
N ALA A 8 8.99 -2.90 -8.56
CA ALA A 8 8.12 -2.50 -9.67
C ALA A 8 8.57 -3.19 -10.97
N GLU A 9 7.65 -3.42 -11.91
CA GLU A 9 7.97 -4.09 -13.18
C GLU A 9 9.13 -3.40 -13.92
N ASP A 10 9.98 -4.21 -14.56
CA ASP A 10 11.10 -3.71 -15.35
C ASP A 10 10.59 -2.78 -16.45
N GLY A 11 11.07 -1.54 -16.44
CA GLY A 11 10.64 -0.50 -17.38
C GLY A 11 9.48 0.39 -16.89
N GLU A 12 8.80 0.03 -15.80
CA GLU A 12 7.71 0.83 -15.23
C GLU A 12 8.15 1.78 -14.10
N TRP A 13 9.43 1.79 -13.71
CA TRP A 13 9.92 2.62 -12.59
C TRP A 13 9.64 4.11 -12.77
N HIS A 14 9.60 4.58 -14.03
CA HIS A 14 9.27 5.95 -14.36
C HIS A 14 7.87 6.38 -13.89
N ARG A 15 6.95 5.44 -13.64
CA ARG A 15 5.61 5.69 -13.09
C ARG A 15 5.62 6.07 -11.61
N TYR A 16 6.73 5.88 -10.90
CA TYR A 16 6.84 6.06 -9.45
C TYR A 16 7.88 7.12 -9.04
N LYS A 17 8.30 7.98 -9.96
CA LYS A 17 9.26 9.07 -9.67
C LYS A 17 8.78 10.02 -8.59
N GLU A 18 7.49 10.35 -8.57
CA GLU A 18 6.93 11.21 -7.54
C GLU A 18 6.95 10.54 -6.15
N LEU A 19 6.85 9.20 -6.11
CA LEU A 19 6.97 8.45 -4.86
C LEU A 19 8.42 8.48 -4.37
N GLU A 20 9.39 8.29 -5.27
CA GLU A 20 10.81 8.44 -4.96
C GLU A 20 11.13 9.85 -4.45
N GLU A 21 10.72 10.90 -5.16
CA GLU A 21 10.92 12.30 -4.73
C GLU A 21 10.23 12.59 -3.40
N CYS A 22 9.05 12.01 -3.17
CA CYS A 22 8.36 12.08 -1.89
C CYS A 22 9.25 11.49 -0.77
N LEU A 23 9.85 10.32 -0.99
CA LEU A 23 10.59 9.57 0.04
C LEU A 23 12.06 10.00 0.21
N ILE A 24 12.73 10.49 -0.83
CA ILE A 24 14.20 10.69 -0.87
C ILE A 24 14.71 11.71 0.15
N ASN A 25 13.85 12.61 0.63
CA ASN A 25 14.20 13.58 1.67
C ASN A 25 14.44 12.92 3.05
N ASP A 26 13.80 11.77 3.29
CA ASP A 26 13.80 11.08 4.59
C ASP A 26 14.46 9.70 4.51
N TYR A 27 14.55 9.12 3.32
CA TYR A 27 14.95 7.73 3.09
C TYR A 27 15.95 7.59 1.93
N HIS A 28 16.80 6.57 1.99
CA HIS A 28 17.48 6.08 0.78
C HIS A 28 16.49 5.25 -0.04
N VAL A 29 16.38 5.47 -1.35
CA VAL A 29 15.41 4.78 -2.20
C VAL A 29 16.14 4.01 -3.30
N ASP A 30 15.91 2.71 -3.39
CA ASP A 30 16.40 1.85 -4.46
C ASP A 30 15.23 1.15 -5.18
N TYR A 31 15.49 0.67 -6.39
CA TYR A 31 14.54 -0.08 -7.21
C TYR A 31 15.01 -1.51 -7.47
N SER A 32 14.06 -2.43 -7.60
CA SER A 32 14.28 -3.76 -8.14
C SER A 32 13.06 -4.23 -8.94
N GLY A 33 13.28 -5.08 -9.93
CA GLY A 33 12.21 -5.72 -10.70
C GLY A 33 11.44 -6.77 -9.91
N GLN A 34 12.16 -7.52 -9.06
CA GLN A 34 11.63 -8.66 -8.31
C GLN A 34 12.45 -8.93 -7.04
N ILE A 35 11.98 -9.85 -6.20
CA ILE A 35 12.76 -10.41 -5.09
C ILE A 35 13.02 -11.89 -5.31
N SER A 36 14.29 -12.29 -5.34
CA SER A 36 14.66 -13.70 -5.42
C SER A 36 14.48 -14.43 -4.10
N THR A 37 14.32 -15.75 -4.17
CA THR A 37 14.42 -16.64 -3.00
C THR A 37 15.86 -17.03 -2.67
N ASP A 38 16.85 -16.54 -3.42
CA ASP A 38 18.26 -16.74 -3.14
C ASP A 38 18.64 -16.20 -1.75
N ILE A 39 19.35 -17.02 -0.97
CA ILE A 39 19.65 -16.70 0.44
C ILE A 39 20.60 -15.50 0.55
N ALA A 40 21.55 -15.35 -0.37
CA ALA A 40 22.51 -14.26 -0.32
C ALA A 40 21.80 -12.93 -0.66
N GLU A 41 20.94 -12.94 -1.68
CA GLU A 41 20.11 -11.78 -2.02
C GLU A 41 19.15 -11.40 -0.89
N LEU A 42 18.44 -12.37 -0.31
CA LEU A 42 17.53 -12.12 0.81
C LEU A 42 18.24 -11.57 2.02
N SER A 43 19.41 -12.10 2.36
CA SER A 43 20.22 -11.57 3.46
C SER A 43 20.64 -10.13 3.17
N ARG A 44 21.06 -9.82 1.94
CA ARG A 44 21.38 -8.45 1.53
C ARG A 44 20.18 -7.51 1.70
N ILE A 45 19.00 -7.93 1.25
CA ILE A 45 17.76 -7.14 1.40
C ILE A 45 17.43 -6.95 2.90
N GLU A 46 17.54 -8.00 3.69
CA GLU A 46 17.33 -7.97 5.14
C GLU A 46 18.29 -7.01 5.87
N PHE A 47 19.52 -6.85 5.39
CA PHE A 47 20.47 -5.91 5.99
C PHE A 47 20.36 -4.47 5.46
N SER A 48 19.89 -4.30 4.22
CA SER A 48 20.02 -3.01 3.52
C SER A 48 18.75 -2.16 3.55
N TYR A 49 17.57 -2.78 3.71
CA TYR A 49 16.29 -2.09 3.61
C TYR A 49 15.41 -2.36 4.80
N GLU A 50 14.70 -1.35 5.29
CA GLU A 50 13.71 -1.49 6.37
C GLU A 50 12.29 -1.53 5.85
N ILE A 51 12.03 -0.85 4.73
CA ILE A 51 10.71 -0.71 4.12
C ILE A 51 10.77 -1.22 2.69
N ILE A 52 9.78 -2.00 2.28
CA ILE A 52 9.70 -2.57 0.94
C ILE A 52 8.31 -2.31 0.37
N PHE A 53 8.24 -1.66 -0.78
CA PHE A 53 7.00 -1.45 -1.53
C PHE A 53 6.92 -2.48 -2.65
N PHE A 54 5.79 -3.19 -2.74
CA PHE A 54 5.44 -4.04 -3.86
C PHE A 54 4.39 -3.30 -4.70
N LEU A 55 4.86 -2.69 -5.79
CA LEU A 55 4.05 -1.85 -6.68
C LEU A 55 3.60 -2.60 -7.94
N LYS A 56 4.01 -3.86 -8.09
CA LYS A 56 3.58 -4.81 -9.12
C LYS A 56 2.79 -5.97 -8.51
N PRO A 57 2.04 -6.74 -9.33
CA PRO A 57 1.47 -8.01 -8.87
C PRO A 57 2.56 -8.93 -8.34
N VAL A 58 2.35 -9.47 -7.13
CA VAL A 58 3.29 -10.40 -6.51
C VAL A 58 3.22 -11.74 -7.25
N GLU A 59 4.38 -12.27 -7.60
CA GLU A 59 4.50 -13.59 -8.22
C GLU A 59 4.55 -14.69 -7.17
N PHE A 60 4.05 -15.88 -7.52
CA PHE A 60 4.07 -17.04 -6.61
C PHE A 60 5.50 -17.42 -6.17
N SER A 61 6.48 -17.20 -7.03
CA SER A 61 7.92 -17.38 -6.76
C SER A 61 8.43 -16.47 -5.64
N GLU A 62 7.83 -15.29 -5.44
CA GLU A 62 8.26 -14.28 -4.47
C GLU A 62 7.65 -14.51 -3.07
N ILE A 63 6.58 -15.30 -2.96
CA ILE A 63 5.86 -15.54 -1.69
C ILE A 63 6.77 -16.06 -0.56
N PRO A 64 7.69 -17.02 -0.78
CA PRO A 64 8.58 -17.48 0.29
C PRO A 64 9.52 -16.38 0.80
N ALA A 65 10.05 -15.55 -0.11
CA ALA A 65 10.87 -14.40 0.22
C ALA A 65 10.09 -13.37 1.04
N ILE A 66 8.90 -13.00 0.57
CA ILE A 66 7.99 -12.07 1.26
C ILE A 66 7.65 -12.58 2.66
N SER A 67 7.31 -13.86 2.79
CA SER A 67 6.97 -14.48 4.08
C SER A 67 8.13 -14.42 5.08
N ARG A 68 9.36 -14.49 4.60
CA ARG A 68 10.57 -14.32 5.43
C ARG A 68 10.75 -12.86 5.85
N LEU A 69 10.72 -11.94 4.88
CA LEU A 69 10.93 -10.52 5.09
C LEU A 69 9.84 -9.89 5.98
N ALA A 70 8.61 -10.37 5.89
CA ALA A 70 7.48 -9.91 6.72
C ALA A 70 7.70 -10.06 8.22
N LYS A 71 8.68 -10.87 8.66
CA LYS A 71 9.00 -11.04 10.08
C LYS A 71 9.76 -9.85 10.68
N SER A 72 10.43 -9.06 9.85
CA SER A 72 11.36 -8.02 10.31
C SER A 72 11.26 -6.70 9.53
N LYS A 73 10.60 -6.68 8.37
CA LYS A 73 10.53 -5.54 7.46
C LYS A 73 9.13 -4.97 7.36
N ILE A 74 9.03 -3.67 7.12
CA ILE A 74 7.75 -3.04 6.81
C ILE A 74 7.44 -3.30 5.34
N LEU A 75 6.28 -3.86 5.05
CA LEU A 75 5.90 -4.19 3.68
C LEU A 75 4.65 -3.42 3.28
N VAL A 76 4.70 -2.75 2.13
CA VAL A 76 3.57 -2.00 1.59
C VAL A 76 3.22 -2.58 0.23
N PHE A 77 1.97 -3.00 0.05
CA PHE A 77 1.52 -3.70 -1.15
C PHE A 77 0.48 -2.87 -1.90
N HIS A 78 0.67 -2.74 -3.21
CA HIS A 78 -0.39 -2.49 -4.16
C HIS A 78 -1.00 -3.84 -4.58
N VAL A 79 -2.19 -4.13 -4.09
CA VAL A 79 -2.89 -5.40 -4.25
C VAL A 79 -3.61 -5.41 -5.61
N LEU A 80 -2.95 -6.02 -6.59
CA LEU A 80 -3.52 -6.24 -7.94
C LEU A 80 -3.98 -7.69 -8.15
N ASN A 81 -3.60 -8.60 -7.25
CA ASN A 81 -3.96 -10.01 -7.27
C ASN A 81 -4.08 -10.56 -5.84
N ASN A 82 -4.46 -11.83 -5.72
CA ASN A 82 -4.63 -12.48 -4.42
C ASN A 82 -3.32 -13.06 -3.84
N ASN A 83 -2.17 -12.80 -4.47
CA ASN A 83 -0.86 -13.34 -4.04
C ASN A 83 -0.23 -12.47 -2.94
N VAL A 84 -1.03 -12.04 -1.98
CA VAL A 84 -0.60 -11.15 -0.89
C VAL A 84 -0.67 -11.90 0.45
N PRO A 85 0.15 -11.51 1.45
CA PRO A 85 0.19 -12.16 2.76
C PRO A 85 -1.02 -11.81 3.68
N ILE A 86 -2.20 -11.61 3.09
CA ILE A 86 -3.49 -11.45 3.78
C ILE A 86 -4.57 -12.31 3.12
N ARG A 87 -5.56 -12.74 3.92
CA ARG A 87 -6.70 -13.53 3.41
C ARG A 87 -7.81 -12.60 2.92
N LEU A 88 -8.07 -12.65 1.62
CA LEU A 88 -9.23 -11.99 1.00
C LEU A 88 -10.37 -13.01 0.86
N SER A 89 -11.59 -12.62 1.22
CA SER A 89 -12.79 -13.46 1.17
C SER A 89 -13.29 -13.69 -0.26
N GLU A 90 -13.14 -12.66 -1.09
CA GLU A 90 -13.61 -12.59 -2.47
C GLU A 90 -12.54 -11.95 -3.37
N ASN A 91 -12.75 -12.04 -4.68
CA ASN A 91 -11.94 -11.29 -5.63
C ASN A 91 -12.16 -9.79 -5.44
N LEU A 92 -11.13 -9.00 -5.78
CA LEU A 92 -11.21 -7.54 -5.79
C LEU A 92 -12.35 -7.06 -6.69
N LEU A 93 -13.25 -6.24 -6.15
CA LEU A 93 -14.43 -5.76 -6.89
C LEU A 93 -14.20 -4.33 -7.39
N PRO A 94 -14.28 -4.08 -8.70
CA PRO A 94 -14.02 -2.75 -9.24
C PRO A 94 -15.04 -1.72 -8.73
N VAL A 95 -14.57 -0.52 -8.40
CA VAL A 95 -15.41 0.56 -7.89
C VAL A 95 -15.55 1.69 -8.88
N ALA A 96 -14.42 2.22 -9.40
CA ALA A 96 -14.37 3.32 -10.34
C ALA A 96 -13.01 3.35 -11.05
N ASP A 97 -12.86 4.20 -12.07
CA ASP A 97 -11.56 4.48 -12.68
C ASP A 97 -10.71 5.45 -11.83
N CYS A 98 -11.37 6.41 -11.17
CA CYS A 98 -10.75 7.40 -10.30
C CYS A 98 -11.70 7.78 -9.16
N LEU A 99 -11.17 7.99 -7.96
CA LEU A 99 -11.92 8.41 -6.80
C LEU A 99 -11.10 9.35 -5.92
N GLU A 100 -11.71 10.44 -5.46
CA GLU A 100 -11.13 11.32 -4.45
C GLU A 100 -11.81 11.11 -3.09
N LEU A 101 -10.99 10.90 -2.07
CA LEU A 101 -11.42 10.64 -0.70
C LEU A 101 -11.01 11.79 0.20
N ASN A 102 -11.99 12.35 0.92
CA ASN A 102 -11.72 13.34 1.96
C ASN A 102 -11.15 12.64 3.20
N ALA A 103 -9.95 13.04 3.62
CA ALA A 103 -9.26 12.44 4.77
C ALA A 103 -10.08 12.53 6.06
N SER A 104 -10.84 13.62 6.24
CA SER A 104 -11.76 13.83 7.37
C SER A 104 -12.89 12.78 7.46
N ALA A 105 -13.18 12.06 6.38
CA ALA A 105 -14.20 11.02 6.33
C ALA A 105 -13.65 9.60 6.56
N MET A 106 -12.33 9.44 6.65
CA MET A 106 -11.68 8.14 6.77
C MET A 106 -11.90 7.49 8.14
N ARG A 107 -11.81 6.17 8.17
CA ARG A 107 -11.72 5.34 9.38
C ARG A 107 -10.23 5.08 9.66
N GLY A 108 -9.91 4.73 10.90
CA GLY A 108 -8.55 4.43 11.35
C GLY A 108 -7.97 5.54 12.23
N LYS A 109 -6.67 5.44 12.49
CA LYS A 109 -5.91 6.41 13.29
C LYS A 109 -5.84 7.78 12.62
N LEU A 110 -5.98 8.85 13.41
CA LEU A 110 -5.94 10.22 12.91
C LEU A 110 -4.55 10.61 12.41
N GLU A 111 -3.51 9.95 12.91
CA GLU A 111 -2.11 10.15 12.61
C GLU A 111 -1.82 9.97 11.11
N TYR A 112 -2.47 9.00 10.44
CA TYR A 112 -2.33 8.79 9.00
C TYR A 112 -2.77 10.02 8.19
N PHE A 113 -3.78 10.72 8.69
CA PHE A 113 -4.49 11.78 7.97
C PHE A 113 -4.06 13.18 8.38
N ARG A 114 -3.04 13.31 9.23
CA ARG A 114 -2.58 14.61 9.72
C ARG A 114 -2.06 15.47 8.57
N GLY A 115 -2.76 16.59 8.32
CA GLY A 115 -2.43 17.53 7.25
C GLY A 115 -2.75 17.00 5.85
N VAL A 116 -3.52 15.94 5.72
CA VAL A 116 -4.02 15.40 4.45
C VAL A 116 -5.44 15.89 4.30
N ASP A 117 -5.78 16.53 3.18
CA ASP A 117 -7.15 16.92 2.89
C ASP A 117 -7.81 15.89 1.97
N VAL A 118 -7.13 15.55 0.87
CA VAL A 118 -7.65 14.66 -0.18
C VAL A 118 -6.64 13.56 -0.52
N ILE A 119 -7.15 12.32 -0.63
CA ILE A 119 -6.41 11.16 -1.12
C ILE A 119 -7.03 10.74 -2.46
N LYS A 120 -6.21 10.71 -3.52
CA LYS A 120 -6.62 10.31 -4.86
C LYS A 120 -6.31 8.83 -5.10
N LEU A 121 -7.31 8.08 -5.56
CA LEU A 121 -7.23 6.65 -5.84
C LEU A 121 -7.48 6.43 -7.33
N LEU A 122 -6.57 5.74 -7.99
CA LEU A 122 -6.73 5.30 -9.38
C LEU A 122 -7.06 3.81 -9.40
N HIS A 123 -7.97 3.44 -10.30
CA HIS A 123 -8.53 2.08 -10.44
C HIS A 123 -8.85 1.40 -9.10
N PRO A 124 -9.62 2.04 -8.18
CA PRO A 124 -9.92 1.45 -6.90
C PRO A 124 -10.79 0.19 -6.99
N TYR A 125 -10.41 -0.83 -6.25
CA TYR A 125 -11.18 -2.04 -6.00
C TYR A 125 -11.53 -2.17 -4.52
N HIS A 126 -12.71 -2.70 -4.22
CA HIS A 126 -13.06 -3.09 -2.85
C HIS A 126 -12.32 -4.38 -2.46
N MET A 127 -11.64 -4.35 -1.32
CA MET A 127 -11.17 -5.54 -0.61
C MET A 127 -12.16 -5.96 0.47
N GLU A 128 -12.48 -7.25 0.50
CA GLU A 128 -13.11 -7.88 1.65
C GLU A 128 -12.10 -8.84 2.30
N VAL A 129 -11.82 -8.60 3.58
CA VAL A 129 -10.70 -9.21 4.30
C VAL A 129 -11.26 -10.14 5.36
N ASP A 130 -10.83 -11.40 5.34
CA ASP A 130 -11.33 -12.50 6.19
C ASP A 130 -10.61 -12.59 7.55
N GLU A 131 -9.97 -11.51 7.96
CA GLU A 131 -9.17 -11.46 9.16
C GLU A 131 -9.16 -10.06 9.79
N GLU A 132 -8.81 -10.01 11.08
CA GLU A 132 -8.74 -8.75 11.81
C GLU A 132 -7.62 -7.87 11.27
N CYS A 133 -7.99 -6.86 10.50
CA CYS A 133 -7.11 -5.84 9.96
C CYS A 133 -7.64 -4.45 10.32
N GLU A 134 -6.73 -3.52 10.55
CA GLU A 134 -7.08 -2.11 10.71
C GLU A 134 -7.41 -1.51 9.34
N VAL A 135 -8.61 -0.95 9.18
CA VAL A 135 -8.94 -0.22 7.96
C VAL A 135 -8.22 1.13 7.98
N ILE A 136 -7.37 1.37 6.98
CA ILE A 136 -6.57 2.61 6.82
C ILE A 136 -7.00 3.45 5.62
N LEU A 137 -7.85 2.91 4.73
CA LEU A 137 -8.43 3.66 3.62
C LEU A 137 -9.80 3.06 3.24
N ASN A 138 -10.83 3.88 3.16
CA ASN A 138 -12.21 3.45 2.88
C ASN A 138 -13.00 4.46 2.07
N GLY A 139 -14.12 4.03 1.48
CA GLY A 139 -15.03 4.87 0.72
C GLY A 139 -15.69 5.98 1.52
N ASN A 140 -16.11 7.01 0.80
CA ASN A 140 -16.98 8.07 1.30
C ASN A 140 -18.45 7.67 1.16
N ARG A 141 -19.40 8.49 1.64
CA ARG A 141 -20.85 8.19 1.61
C ARG A 141 -21.40 7.80 0.23
N ASN A 142 -20.79 8.29 -0.84
CA ASN A 142 -21.25 8.08 -2.21
C ASN A 142 -20.54 6.92 -2.91
N THR A 143 -19.49 6.36 -2.32
CA THR A 143 -18.80 5.18 -2.83
C THR A 143 -19.75 3.98 -2.78
N LYS A 144 -19.87 3.26 -3.89
CA LYS A 144 -20.70 2.07 -4.02
C LYS A 144 -19.94 1.00 -4.80
N VAL A 145 -20.10 -0.24 -4.39
CA VAL A 145 -19.59 -1.41 -5.11
C VAL A 145 -20.66 -2.49 -5.15
N LEU A 146 -20.77 -3.13 -6.32
CA LEU A 146 -21.70 -4.21 -6.60
C LEU A 146 -21.07 -5.55 -6.19
N LEU A 147 -21.80 -6.30 -5.37
CA LEU A 147 -21.53 -7.69 -4.99
C LEU A 147 -22.55 -8.58 -5.70
N GLY A 148 -22.15 -9.13 -6.86
CA GLY A 148 -23.04 -9.94 -7.71
C GLY A 148 -24.32 -9.19 -8.11
N ASP A 149 -25.42 -9.92 -8.26
CA ASP A 149 -26.68 -9.39 -8.80
C ASP A 149 -27.57 -8.66 -7.79
N ILE A 150 -27.25 -8.68 -6.48
CA ILE A 150 -28.24 -8.33 -5.43
C ILE A 150 -27.68 -7.44 -4.31
N THR A 151 -26.37 -7.47 -4.02
CA THR A 151 -25.83 -6.81 -2.81
C THR A 151 -24.99 -5.59 -3.16
N PHE A 152 -25.17 -4.50 -2.40
CA PHE A 152 -24.34 -3.30 -2.50
C PHE A 152 -23.59 -3.08 -1.19
N ARG A 153 -22.26 -3.00 -1.24
CA ARG A 153 -21.50 -2.31 -0.18
C ARG A 153 -21.45 -0.84 -0.55
N THR A 154 -21.64 0.02 0.45
CA THR A 154 -21.69 1.46 0.24
C THR A 154 -20.98 2.19 1.36
N GLY A 155 -20.60 3.43 1.08
CA GLY A 155 -20.09 4.30 2.11
C GLY A 155 -18.71 3.87 2.59
N LYS A 156 -18.55 4.01 3.91
CA LYS A 156 -17.35 3.60 4.62
C LYS A 156 -17.13 2.09 4.71
N ASN A 157 -18.07 1.27 4.24
CA ASN A 157 -17.92 -0.19 4.20
C ASN A 157 -17.20 -0.67 2.94
N VAL A 158 -16.98 0.23 1.96
CA VAL A 158 -16.07 -0.04 0.85
C VAL A 158 -14.65 0.20 1.35
N VAL A 159 -13.82 -0.83 1.36
CA VAL A 159 -12.44 -0.78 1.89
C VAL A 159 -11.45 -0.82 0.74
N PHE A 160 -10.50 0.12 0.76
CA PHE A 160 -9.44 0.26 -0.26
C PHE A 160 -8.04 0.05 0.32
N GLY A 161 -7.91 0.09 1.64
CA GLY A 161 -6.62 -0.08 2.29
C GLY A 161 -6.77 -0.62 3.70
N VAL A 162 -5.92 -1.60 4.03
CA VAL A 162 -5.87 -2.23 5.35
C VAL A 162 -4.44 -2.36 5.84
N ARG A 163 -4.27 -2.40 7.16
CA ARG A 163 -3.01 -2.66 7.85
C ARG A 163 -3.14 -3.92 8.70
N LYS A 164 -2.09 -4.74 8.68
CA LYS A 164 -1.92 -5.91 9.54
C LYS A 164 -0.49 -5.96 10.06
N GLY A 165 -0.30 -5.63 11.33
CA GLY A 165 1.03 -5.54 11.94
C GLY A 165 1.91 -4.47 11.27
N ASN A 166 3.03 -4.92 10.70
CA ASN A 166 4.02 -4.16 9.93
C ASN A 166 3.73 -4.12 8.42
N MET A 167 2.57 -4.61 7.99
CA MET A 167 2.19 -4.65 6.58
C MET A 167 1.00 -3.74 6.29
N ALA A 168 1.02 -3.07 5.14
CA ALA A 168 -0.08 -2.29 4.61
C ALA A 168 -0.44 -2.76 3.20
N PHE A 169 -1.72 -2.78 2.87
CA PHE A 169 -2.26 -3.33 1.63
C PHE A 169 -3.23 -2.32 1.05
N PHE A 170 -3.10 -2.00 -0.23
CA PHE A 170 -3.95 -1.06 -0.94
C PHE A 170 -4.46 -1.68 -2.22
N SER A 171 -5.78 -1.71 -2.42
CA SER A 171 -6.41 -2.19 -3.65
C SER A 171 -6.76 -1.06 -4.62
N ALA A 172 -6.00 0.02 -4.56
CA ALA A 172 -6.07 1.15 -5.46
C ALA A 172 -4.65 1.66 -5.68
N ASP A 173 -4.39 2.20 -6.86
CA ASP A 173 -3.14 2.88 -7.12
C ASP A 173 -3.19 4.27 -6.47
N ILE A 174 -2.41 4.41 -5.40
CA ILE A 174 -2.17 5.67 -4.68
C ILE A 174 -0.71 6.12 -4.79
N PHE A 175 0.10 5.39 -5.55
CA PHE A 175 1.57 5.46 -5.56
C PHE A 175 2.14 6.00 -6.86
N SER A 176 1.40 5.89 -7.97
CA SER A 176 1.87 6.41 -9.24
C SER A 176 1.95 7.93 -9.27
N ASN A 177 2.71 8.45 -10.23
CA ASN A 177 2.86 9.89 -10.46
C ASN A 177 1.50 10.59 -10.59
N ASP A 178 0.53 9.96 -11.27
CA ASP A 178 -0.80 10.54 -11.52
C ASP A 178 -1.66 10.62 -10.25
N ALA A 179 -1.41 9.71 -9.29
CA ALA A 179 -2.02 9.76 -7.97
C ALA A 179 -1.34 10.82 -7.07
N LEU A 180 -0.01 10.94 -7.15
CA LEU A 180 0.79 11.78 -6.27
C LEU A 180 0.83 13.27 -6.66
N LYS A 181 0.89 13.62 -7.94
CA LYS A 181 1.05 15.02 -8.40
C LYS A 181 -0.09 15.95 -7.99
N GLU A 182 -1.29 15.40 -7.86
CA GLU A 182 -2.53 16.18 -7.76
C GLU A 182 -3.21 16.05 -6.39
N SER A 183 -2.56 15.45 -5.38
CA SER A 183 -3.19 15.17 -4.09
C SER A 183 -2.20 15.10 -2.92
N ASP A 184 -2.73 14.94 -1.70
CA ASP A 184 -1.94 14.79 -0.48
C ASP A 184 -1.46 13.34 -0.25
N ASN A 185 -1.50 12.47 -1.27
CA ASN A 185 -1.08 11.07 -1.19
C ASN A 185 0.34 10.92 -0.63
N CYS A 186 1.28 11.77 -1.02
CA CYS A 186 2.65 11.74 -0.49
C CYS A 186 2.67 11.91 1.03
N ARG A 187 1.89 12.86 1.56
CA ARG A 187 1.82 13.11 3.00
C ARG A 187 1.13 11.96 3.73
N PHE A 188 0.05 11.41 3.18
CA PHE A 188 -0.60 10.22 3.71
C PHE A 188 0.37 9.04 3.81
N ILE A 189 1.13 8.77 2.75
CA ILE A 189 2.13 7.69 2.71
C ILE A 189 3.22 7.92 3.75
N LYS A 190 3.76 9.14 3.87
CA LYS A 190 4.76 9.46 4.92
C LYS A 190 4.23 9.24 6.33
N ASN A 191 3.00 9.70 6.61
CA ASN A 191 2.37 9.51 7.90
C ASN A 191 2.16 8.02 8.21
N LEU A 192 1.73 7.23 7.21
CA LEU A 192 1.58 5.79 7.34
C LEU A 192 2.91 5.10 7.64
N ILE A 193 3.97 5.41 6.88
CA ILE A 193 5.31 4.84 7.10
C ILE A 193 5.77 5.17 8.51
N LYS A 194 5.64 6.43 8.94
CA LYS A 194 6.01 6.86 10.29
C LYS A 194 5.29 6.05 11.38
N GLU A 195 3.99 5.80 11.20
CA GLU A 195 3.20 4.97 12.11
C GLU A 195 3.51 3.46 12.02
N LEU A 196 4.04 2.97 10.90
CA LEU A 196 4.50 1.59 10.72
C LEU A 196 5.88 1.37 11.36
N VAL A 197 6.77 2.35 11.22
CA VAL A 197 8.08 2.40 11.90
C VAL A 197 7.90 2.59 13.40
N GLY A 198 6.88 3.35 13.82
CA GLY A 198 6.57 3.62 15.22
C GLY A 198 7.67 4.44 15.90
N LYS A 199 7.94 4.15 17.18
CA LYS A 199 8.97 4.87 17.97
C LYS A 199 10.41 4.47 17.65
N ALA A 200 10.66 3.62 16.66
CA ALA A 200 12.02 3.30 16.23
C ALA A 200 12.77 4.52 15.64
N GLU A 201 12.08 5.64 15.40
CA GLU A 201 12.67 6.96 15.12
C GLU A 201 13.15 7.75 16.36
N VAL A 202 13.08 7.20 17.58
CA VAL A 202 13.58 7.91 18.76
C VAL A 202 15.01 7.48 19.07
N TYR A 203 15.95 8.25 18.52
CA TYR A 203 17.36 8.46 18.90
C TYR A 203 18.07 7.40 19.75
#